data_AF-A0A2G9U7U5-F1
#
_entry.id   AF-A0A2G9U7U5-F1
#
_cell.length_a   1.000
_cell.length_b   1.000
_cell.length_c   1.000
_cell.angle_alpha   90.00
_cell.angle_beta   90.00
_cell.angle_gamma   90.00
#
_symmetry.space_group_name_H-M   'P 1'
#
loop_
_entity.id
_entity.type
_entity.pdbx_description
1 polymer ?
#
loop_
_entity_poly.entity_id
_entity_poly.type
_entity_poly.pdbx_seq_one_letter_code
_entity_poly.pdbx_strand_id
1 'polypeptide(L)'
;MLRCASRLLGRNSLTKAGQPRFLNLQEYQSKQLLDNHGCTVQKFIVATSRKEADEKTKAHGLVGDIEYVVKAQILAGGRGKGRFINGKEGLGGVFVTLE
;
A
#
# COMPACT_ATOMS: atom_id res chain seq x y z
N MET A 1 -5.25 30.54 -22.58
CA MET A 1 -5.06 31.68 -21.63
C MET A 1 -3.80 31.42 -20.81
N LEU A 2 -2.70 32.10 -21.11
CA LEU A 2 -1.46 32.02 -20.35
C LEU A 2 -1.45 33.17 -19.33
N ARG A 3 -1.25 32.88 -18.05
CA ARG A 3 -0.90 33.92 -17.06
C ARG A 3 0.57 33.77 -16.68
N CYS A 4 1.35 34.75 -17.09
CA CYS A 4 2.66 35.04 -16.52
C CYS A 4 2.43 35.70 -15.15
N ALA A 5 2.99 35.13 -14.08
CA ALA A 5 3.01 35.75 -12.76
C ALA A 5 4.42 35.61 -12.19
N SER A 6 5.30 36.52 -12.59
CA SER A 6 6.53 36.81 -11.89
C SER A 6 6.19 37.51 -10.56
N ARG A 7 6.18 36.74 -9.47
CA ARG A 7 6.36 37.31 -8.13
C ARG A 7 7.40 36.49 -7.41
N LEU A 8 8.64 36.99 -7.45
CA LEU A 8 9.70 36.61 -6.52
C LEU A 8 9.21 36.95 -5.10
N LEU A 9 8.60 35.99 -4.43
CA LEU A 9 8.57 35.95 -2.99
C LEU A 9 9.66 34.96 -2.60
N GLY A 10 10.82 35.50 -2.20
CA GLY A 10 11.88 34.74 -1.56
C GLY A 10 11.31 34.04 -0.33
N ARG A 11 10.93 32.78 -0.51
CA ARG A 11 10.66 31.88 0.59
C ARG A 11 12.02 31.51 1.16
N ASN A 12 12.39 32.13 2.28
CA ASN A 12 13.30 31.50 3.22
C ASN A 12 12.66 30.16 3.58
N SER A 13 13.04 29.09 2.89
CA SER A 13 12.68 27.75 3.30
C SER A 13 13.39 27.55 4.63
N LEU A 14 12.65 27.69 5.72
CA LEU A 14 12.99 27.03 6.96
C LEU A 14 13.02 25.53 6.60
N THR A 15 14.18 25.06 6.16
CA THR A 15 14.47 23.63 6.03
C THR A 15 14.44 23.12 7.44
N LYS A 16 13.22 22.78 7.90
CA LYS A 16 13.00 22.10 9.16
C LYS A 16 13.88 20.86 9.07
N ALA A 17 14.98 20.85 9.80
CA ALA A 17 15.90 19.72 9.87
C ALA A 17 15.13 18.57 10.51
N GLY A 18 14.34 17.88 9.69
CA GLY A 18 13.61 16.70 10.11
C GLY A 18 14.65 15.67 10.47
N GLN A 19 14.72 15.31 11.75
CA GLN A 19 15.49 14.18 12.22
C GLN A 19 15.31 13.00 11.24
N PRO A 20 16.40 12.42 10.71
CA PRO A 20 16.31 11.30 9.80
C PRO A 20 15.61 10.15 10.53
N ARG A 21 14.52 9.64 9.94
CA ARG A 21 13.83 8.47 10.46
C ARG A 21 14.42 7.24 9.81
N PHE A 22 15.04 6.38 10.62
CA PHE A 22 15.66 5.13 10.16
C PHE A 22 14.70 3.93 10.16
N LEU A 23 13.39 4.17 10.19
CA LEU A 23 12.38 3.12 10.30
C LEU A 23 11.32 3.25 9.21
N ASN A 24 11.20 2.20 8.41
CA ASN A 24 10.12 2.00 7.46
C ASN A 24 9.46 0.65 7.76
N LEU A 25 8.19 0.66 8.14
CA LEU A 25 7.40 -0.55 8.34
C LEU A 25 6.58 -0.84 7.08
N GLN A 26 6.40 -2.12 6.77
CA GLN A 26 5.46 -2.57 5.75
C GLN A 26 4.02 -2.24 6.17
N GLU A 27 3.10 -2.24 5.20
CA GLU A 27 1.67 -1.95 5.46
C GLU A 27 1.11 -2.92 6.51
N TYR A 28 1.38 -4.22 6.37
CA TYR A 28 0.87 -5.22 7.30
C TYR A 28 1.42 -5.05 8.73
N GLN A 29 2.70 -4.69 8.88
CA GLN A 29 3.34 -4.47 10.18
C GLN A 29 2.73 -3.27 10.89
N SER A 30 2.53 -2.18 10.14
CA SER A 30 1.91 -0.96 10.65
C SER A 30 0.45 -1.22 11.08
N LYS A 31 -0.31 -1.97 10.27
CA LYS A 31 -1.69 -2.35 10.60
C LYS A 31 -1.77 -3.27 11.82
N GLN A 32 -0.86 -4.24 11.95
CA GLN A 32 -0.81 -5.12 13.09
C GLN A 32 -0.53 -4.35 14.39
N LEU A 33 0.42 -3.40 14.35
CA LEU A 33 0.72 -2.54 15.49
C LEU A 33 -0.53 -1.73 15.91
N LEU A 34 -1.23 -1.14 14.94
CA LEU A 34 -2.46 -0.38 15.20
C LEU A 34 -3.57 -1.26 15.79
N ASP A 35 -3.81 -2.46 15.24
CA ASP A 35 -4.82 -3.41 15.74
C ASP A 35 -4.51 -3.84 17.19
N ASN A 36 -3.24 -4.13 17.50
CA ASN A 36 -2.79 -4.52 18.83
C ASN A 36 -3.03 -3.42 19.89
N HIS A 37 -3.11 -2.15 19.47
CA HIS A 37 -3.38 -1.01 20.35
C HIS A 37 -4.83 -0.51 20.29
N GLY A 38 -5.75 -1.32 19.73
CA GLY A 38 -7.18 -1.03 19.71
C GLY A 38 -7.62 -0.01 18.65
N CYS A 39 -6.75 0.34 17.71
CA CYS A 39 -7.15 1.15 16.56
C CYS A 39 -7.92 0.31 15.54
N THR A 40 -8.99 0.86 14.99
CA THR A 40 -9.76 0.20 13.93
C THR A 40 -8.94 0.10 12.65
N VAL A 41 -8.64 -1.12 12.20
CA VAL A 41 -7.98 -1.39 10.92
C VAL A 41 -8.82 -2.34 10.06
N GLN A 42 -8.61 -2.28 8.75
CA GLN A 42 -9.17 -3.26 7.82
C GLN A 42 -8.63 -4.66 8.17
N LYS A 43 -9.52 -5.66 8.32
CA LYS A 43 -9.12 -7.05 8.51
C LYS A 43 -8.27 -7.53 7.34
N PHE A 44 -7.15 -8.18 7.64
CA PHE A 44 -6.18 -8.59 6.63
C PHE A 44 -5.56 -9.93 7.00
N ILE A 45 -5.02 -10.57 5.97
CA ILE A 45 -4.20 -11.78 6.09
C ILE A 45 -2.89 -11.53 5.36
N VAL A 46 -1.81 -12.13 5.85
CA VAL A 46 -0.49 -12.07 5.21
C VAL A 46 -0.15 -13.46 4.72
N ALA A 47 0.33 -13.56 3.48
CA ALA A 47 0.81 -14.80 2.89
C ALA A 47 2.15 -14.54 2.20
N THR A 48 3.07 -15.49 2.35
CA THR A 48 4.43 -15.46 1.78
C THR A 48 4.56 -16.35 0.55
N SER A 49 3.64 -17.31 0.38
CA SER A 49 3.58 -18.18 -0.78
C SER A 49 2.17 -18.22 -1.35
N ARG A 50 2.06 -18.63 -2.63
CA ARG A 50 0.75 -18.83 -3.28
C ARG A 50 -0.11 -19.86 -2.55
N LYS A 51 0.50 -20.98 -2.14
CA LYS A 51 -0.20 -22.04 -1.40
C LYS A 51 -0.78 -21.53 -0.08
N GLU A 52 0.02 -20.78 0.67
CA GLU A 52 -0.42 -20.16 1.93
C GLU A 52 -1.52 -19.12 1.69
N ALA A 53 -1.46 -18.37 0.59
CA ALA A 53 -2.52 -17.43 0.22
C ALA A 53 -3.84 -18.17 -0.04
N ASP A 54 -3.82 -19.27 -0.80
CA ASP A 54 -5.01 -20.07 -1.10
C ASP A 54 -5.60 -20.70 0.17
N GLU A 55 -4.76 -21.23 1.05
CA GLU A 55 -5.16 -21.83 2.34
C GLU A 55 -5.79 -20.79 3.27
N LYS A 56 -5.14 -19.64 3.46
CA LYS A 56 -5.66 -18.57 4.32
C LYS A 56 -6.93 -17.95 3.75
N THR A 57 -7.01 -17.74 2.44
CA THR A 57 -8.22 -17.22 1.79
C THR A 57 -9.42 -18.14 2.08
N LYS A 58 -9.23 -19.46 1.99
CA LYS A 58 -10.26 -20.44 2.36
C LYS A 58 -10.59 -20.44 3.85
N ALA A 59 -9.57 -20.45 4.71
CA ALA A 59 -9.74 -20.48 6.17
C ALA A 59 -10.46 -19.23 6.70
N HIS A 60 -10.27 -18.09 6.06
CA HIS A 60 -10.92 -16.83 6.41
C HIS A 60 -12.26 -16.60 5.69
N GLY A 61 -12.78 -17.62 4.98
CA GLY A 61 -14.08 -17.55 4.33
C GLY A 61 -14.13 -16.56 3.16
N LEU A 62 -12.99 -16.19 2.57
CA LEU A 62 -12.90 -15.29 1.42
C LEU A 62 -13.14 -16.05 0.10
N VAL A 63 -14.15 -16.91 0.08
CA VAL A 63 -14.49 -17.81 -1.03
C VAL A 63 -15.89 -17.47 -1.54
N GLY A 64 -16.10 -17.56 -2.85
CA GLY A 64 -17.37 -17.19 -3.49
C GLY A 64 -17.42 -15.71 -3.87
N ASP A 65 -18.59 -15.09 -3.75
CA ASP A 65 -18.87 -13.71 -4.18
C ASP A 65 -18.41 -12.66 -3.17
N ILE A 66 -17.21 -12.82 -2.61
CA ILE A 66 -16.62 -11.89 -1.65
C ILE A 66 -15.52 -11.08 -2.32
N GLU A 67 -15.68 -9.76 -2.30
CA GLU A 67 -14.67 -8.82 -2.80
C GLU A 67 -13.52 -8.73 -1.80
N TYR A 68 -12.28 -8.92 -2.28
CA TYR A 68 -11.10 -8.66 -1.49
C TYR A 68 -9.99 -8.04 -2.32
N VAL A 69 -9.03 -7.43 -1.63
CA VAL A 69 -7.93 -6.70 -2.24
C VAL A 69 -6.61 -7.41 -1.94
N VAL A 70 -5.87 -7.76 -2.99
CA VAL A 70 -4.52 -8.31 -2.89
C VAL A 70 -3.52 -7.16 -3.05
N LYS A 71 -2.64 -6.99 -2.06
CA LYS A 71 -1.64 -5.90 -2.04
C LYS A 71 -0.23 -6.44 -1.86
N ALA A 72 0.65 -6.10 -2.80
CA ALA A 72 2.08 -6.37 -2.67
C ALA A 72 2.68 -5.60 -1.48
N GLN A 73 3.48 -6.29 -0.68
CA GLN A 73 4.19 -5.72 0.46
C GLN A 73 5.59 -5.29 0.02
N ILE A 74 5.76 -4.00 -0.28
CA ILE A 74 7.03 -3.37 -0.64
C ILE A 74 7.13 -2.00 0.03
N LEU A 75 8.35 -1.57 0.38
CA LEU A 75 8.64 -0.23 0.92
C LEU A 75 8.73 0.81 -0.21
N ALA A 76 7.67 0.89 -1.02
CA ALA A 76 7.57 1.84 -2.12
C ALA A 76 6.12 2.28 -2.32
N GLY A 77 5.95 3.54 -2.73
CA GLY A 77 4.67 4.08 -3.18
C GLY A 77 4.29 3.61 -4.60
N GLY A 78 3.11 3.98 -5.07
CA GLY A 78 2.72 3.79 -6.48
C GLY A 78 2.38 2.35 -6.91
N ARG A 79 2.22 1.42 -5.95
CA ARG A 79 1.95 -0.01 -6.19
C ARG A 79 0.86 -0.29 -7.24
N GLY A 80 -0.28 0.41 -7.18
CA GLY A 80 -1.40 0.17 -8.11
C GLY A 80 -1.09 0.49 -9.57
N LYS A 81 -0.18 1.45 -9.84
CA LYS A 81 0.29 1.77 -11.21
C LYS A 81 1.58 1.01 -11.58
N GLY A 82 2.12 0.21 -10.64
CA GLY A 82 3.29 -0.62 -10.87
C GLY A 82 2.99 -1.78 -11.81
N ARG A 83 4.04 -2.49 -12.24
CA ARG A 83 3.95 -3.70 -13.06
C ARG A 83 4.91 -4.75 -12.53
N PHE A 84 4.52 -6.01 -12.56
CA PHE A 84 5.43 -7.11 -12.26
C PHE A 84 6.24 -7.50 -13.48
N ILE A 85 7.52 -7.81 -13.27
CA ILE A 85 8.37 -8.39 -14.33
C ILE A 85 7.77 -9.75 -14.69
N ASN A 86 7.52 -10.00 -15.98
CA ASN A 86 6.82 -11.19 -16.47
C ASN A 86 5.39 -11.37 -15.92
N GLY A 87 4.79 -10.31 -15.38
CA GLY A 87 3.39 -10.30 -14.96
C GLY A 87 2.43 -10.09 -16.13
N LYS A 88 1.14 -10.36 -15.91
CA LYS A 88 0.08 -10.02 -16.88
C LYS A 88 0.04 -8.51 -17.11
N GLU A 89 -0.24 -8.10 -18.36
CA GLU A 89 -0.46 -6.68 -18.66
C GLU A 89 -1.63 -6.12 -17.83
N GLY A 90 -1.48 -4.90 -17.35
CA GLY A 90 -2.47 -4.25 -16.48
C GLY A 90 -2.46 -4.71 -15.01
N LEU A 91 -1.73 -5.78 -14.66
CA LEU A 91 -1.66 -6.25 -13.28
C LEU A 91 -0.64 -5.47 -12.46
N GLY A 92 -1.15 -4.63 -11.56
CA GLY A 92 -0.36 -3.85 -10.61
C GLY A 92 -0.20 -4.50 -9.24
N GLY A 93 0.55 -3.85 -8.35
CA GLY A 93 0.77 -4.29 -6.96
C GLY A 93 -0.44 -4.12 -6.04
N VAL A 94 -1.59 -3.69 -6.58
CA VAL A 94 -2.90 -3.66 -5.91
C VAL A 94 -3.90 -4.22 -6.90
N PHE A 95 -4.61 -5.29 -6.53
CA PHE A 95 -5.60 -5.97 -7.36
C PHE A 95 -6.87 -6.22 -6.55
N VAL A 96 -8.03 -6.03 -7.17
CA VAL A 96 -9.36 -6.26 -6.59
C VAL A 96 -9.98 -7.45 -7.30
N THR A 97 -10.55 -8.41 -6.56
CA THR A 97 -10.95 -9.70 -7.13
C THR A 97 -12.32 -9.74 -7.78
N LEU A 98 -13.23 -8.84 -7.40
CA LEU A 98 -14.49 -8.65 -8.08
C LEU A 98 -14.41 -7.31 -8.83
N GLU A 99 -14.38 -7.39 -10.15
CA GLU A 99 -14.74 -6.30 -11.07
C GLU A 99 -16.04 -6.67 -11.77
#